data_AF-K2ERC6-F1
#
_entry.id   AF-K2ERC6-F1
#
_cell.length_a   1.000
_cell.length_b   1.000
_cell.length_c   1.000
_cell.angle_alpha   90.00
_cell.angle_beta   90.00
_cell.angle_gamma   90.00
#
_symmetry.space_group_name_H-M   'P 1'
#
loop_
_entity.id
_entity.type
_entity.pdbx_description
1 polymer ?
#
loop_
_entity_poly.entity_id
_entity_poly.type
_entity_poly.pdbx_seq_one_letter_code
_entity_poly.pdbx_strand_id
1 'polypeptide(L)'
;MDIKKLEQFLQENNLPKFRLGQIQKAIFADGVSSFSEITTLSKELREKMEEEMRILSFEVEKVLTAEDGQSIKALLKTVGGDLIETVLISPKPGTWSACISCQVGCAMGCRFCATGKMGFKRNLTTEEITDQVLFWRQYLKRNNIEGSFSNIVYMGMGEPFLNWDNVSESIKNLIDEKIFGFGSRSLSVSTSGIVEGIEKLAMEFPQVNLAISLHFASDKKRDLYMPVNKMDNLESLRNALKQYFETTNRKIFLEYIMLDGINDTALDAKLLADYIYSIGNTHLLHVNLIRYNTITEKTELNSESEL
;
A
#
# COMPACT_ATOMS: atom_id res chain seq x y z
N MET A 1 -1.22 -2.46 -16.33
CA MET A 1 -1.56 -1.83 -17.60
C MET A 1 -0.76 -0.56 -17.75
N ASP A 2 0.31 -0.63 -18.54
CA ASP A 2 1.13 0.52 -18.91
C ASP A 2 0.34 1.49 -19.82
N ILE A 3 -0.09 2.60 -19.22
CA ILE A 3 -0.85 3.65 -19.90
C ILE A 3 0.00 4.34 -20.97
N LYS A 4 1.30 4.53 -20.73
CA LYS A 4 2.19 5.18 -21.71
C LYS A 4 2.37 4.28 -22.92
N LYS A 5 2.57 2.98 -22.69
CA LYS A 5 2.61 1.99 -23.78
C LYS A 5 1.29 1.93 -24.54
N LEU A 6 0.15 2.03 -23.87
CA LEU A 6 -1.16 2.10 -24.53
C LEU A 6 -1.27 3.33 -25.43
N GLU A 7 -0.87 4.51 -24.94
CA GLU A 7 -0.89 5.74 -25.73
C GLU A 7 0.00 5.64 -26.97
N GLN A 8 1.21 5.10 -26.81
CA GLN A 8 2.14 4.87 -27.91
C GLN A 8 1.57 3.89 -28.94
N PHE A 9 1.02 2.76 -28.49
CA PHE A 9 0.38 1.78 -29.36
C PHE A 9 -0.74 2.40 -30.19
N LEU A 10 -1.58 3.26 -29.60
CA LEU A 10 -2.65 3.94 -30.32
C LEU A 10 -2.10 4.91 -31.39
N GLN A 11 -1.00 5.60 -31.11
CA GLN A 11 -0.35 6.50 -32.06
C GLN A 11 0.27 5.75 -33.24
N GLU A 12 1.05 4.70 -32.97
CA GLU A 12 1.74 3.90 -33.99
C GLU A 12 0.75 3.19 -34.92
N ASN A 13 -0.44 2.85 -34.42
CA ASN A 13 -1.52 2.23 -35.19
C ASN A 13 -2.48 3.25 -35.83
N ASN A 14 -2.19 4.56 -35.77
CA ASN A 14 -3.04 5.63 -36.31
C ASN A 14 -4.50 5.59 -35.82
N LEU A 15 -4.71 5.20 -34.55
CA LEU A 15 -6.04 5.06 -33.99
C LEU A 15 -6.56 6.42 -33.47
N PRO A 16 -7.86 6.70 -33.60
CA PRO A 16 -8.44 7.95 -33.09
C PRO A 16 -8.22 8.14 -31.59
N LYS A 17 -7.93 9.37 -31.15
CA LYS A 17 -7.66 9.71 -29.73
C LYS A 17 -8.77 9.26 -28.77
N PHE A 18 -10.02 9.23 -29.21
CA PHE A 18 -11.14 8.79 -28.37
C PHE A 18 -11.05 7.31 -27.96
N ARG A 19 -10.28 6.48 -28.68
CA ARG A 19 -10.07 5.06 -28.35
C ARG A 19 -9.37 4.89 -27.01
N LEU A 20 -8.48 5.81 -26.64
CA LEU A 20 -7.80 5.78 -25.34
C LEU A 20 -8.82 5.78 -24.20
N GLY A 21 -9.75 6.73 -24.21
CA GLY A 21 -10.78 6.81 -23.16
C GLY A 21 -11.71 5.60 -23.13
N GLN A 22 -12.01 4.99 -24.28
CA GLN A 22 -12.80 3.75 -24.33
C GLN A 22 -12.07 2.58 -23.68
N ILE A 23 -10.78 2.42 -23.98
CA ILE A 23 -9.94 1.34 -23.44
C ILE A 23 -9.69 1.56 -21.95
N GLN A 24 -9.35 2.78 -21.54
CA GLN A 24 -9.16 3.14 -20.13
C GLN A 24 -10.42 2.87 -19.32
N LYS A 25 -11.59 3.30 -19.80
CA LYS A 25 -12.85 3.01 -19.15
C LYS A 25 -13.08 1.50 -19.02
N ALA A 26 -12.92 0.74 -20.10
CA ALA A 26 -13.16 -0.71 -20.07
C ALA A 26 -12.23 -1.43 -19.06
N ILE A 27 -10.94 -1.07 -19.05
CA ILE A 27 -9.95 -1.71 -18.18
C ILE A 27 -10.13 -1.25 -16.74
N PHE A 28 -10.05 0.05 -16.50
CA PHE A 28 -9.96 0.57 -15.15
C PHE A 28 -11.34 0.71 -14.50
N ALA A 29 -12.32 1.30 -15.17
CA ALA A 29 -13.65 1.48 -14.57
C ALA A 29 -14.47 0.18 -14.62
N ASP A 30 -14.57 -0.45 -15.79
CA ASP A 30 -15.40 -1.64 -15.98
C ASP A 30 -14.67 -2.93 -15.54
N GLY A 31 -13.35 -2.90 -15.30
CA GLY A 31 -12.61 -4.04 -14.77
C GLY A 31 -12.57 -5.25 -15.70
N VAL A 32 -12.42 -5.06 -17.02
CA VAL A 32 -12.23 -6.20 -17.94
C VAL A 32 -10.85 -6.84 -17.73
N SER A 33 -10.77 -8.16 -17.93
CA SER A 33 -9.54 -8.94 -17.74
C SER A 33 -8.83 -9.30 -19.04
N SER A 34 -9.46 -9.07 -20.19
CA SER A 34 -8.88 -9.28 -21.52
C SER A 34 -9.35 -8.20 -22.50
N PHE A 35 -8.51 -7.82 -23.46
CA PHE A 35 -8.91 -6.93 -24.56
C PHE A 35 -10.02 -7.55 -25.42
N SER A 36 -10.12 -8.89 -25.44
CA SER A 36 -11.21 -9.60 -26.13
C SER A 36 -12.60 -9.21 -25.61
N GLU A 37 -12.72 -8.79 -24.35
CA GLU A 37 -13.98 -8.38 -23.73
C GLU A 37 -14.43 -6.97 -24.16
N ILE A 38 -13.56 -6.17 -24.79
CA ILE A 38 -13.84 -4.77 -25.17
C ILE A 38 -14.57 -4.74 -26.53
N THR A 39 -15.84 -5.12 -26.54
CA THR A 39 -16.68 -5.28 -27.76
C THR A 39 -16.85 -4.01 -28.60
N THR A 40 -16.50 -2.84 -28.08
CA THR A 40 -16.47 -1.57 -28.81
C THR A 40 -15.29 -1.43 -29.77
N LEU A 41 -14.28 -2.31 -29.67
CA LEU A 41 -13.12 -2.40 -30.56
C LEU A 41 -13.35 -3.46 -31.65
N SER A 42 -12.73 -3.28 -32.82
CA SER A 42 -12.76 -4.31 -33.88
C SER A 42 -12.08 -5.59 -33.40
N LYS A 43 -12.44 -6.73 -34.01
CA LYS A 43 -11.80 -8.02 -33.70
C LYS A 43 -10.28 -7.97 -33.90
N GLU A 44 -9.85 -7.45 -35.06
CA GLU A 44 -8.44 -7.29 -35.42
C GLU A 44 -7.66 -6.46 -34.41
N LEU A 45 -8.24 -5.35 -33.92
CA LEU A 45 -7.58 -4.51 -32.92
C LEU A 45 -7.44 -5.22 -31.57
N ARG A 46 -8.47 -5.96 -31.14
CA ARG A 46 -8.41 -6.73 -29.89
C ARG A 46 -7.33 -7.81 -29.95
N GLU A 47 -7.25 -8.55 -31.06
CA GLU A 47 -6.22 -9.58 -31.29
C GLU A 47 -4.81 -8.98 -31.25
N LYS A 48 -4.60 -7.87 -31.98
CA LYS A 48 -3.31 -7.17 -31.97
C LYS A 48 -2.89 -6.67 -30.58
N MET A 49 -3.84 -6.13 -29.81
CA MET A 49 -3.55 -5.67 -28.45
C MET A 49 -3.14 -6.82 -27.51
N GLU A 50 -3.76 -7.99 -27.64
CA GLU A 50 -3.37 -9.16 -26.82
C GLU A 50 -2.00 -9.73 -27.17
N GLU A 51 -1.55 -9.57 -28.41
CA GLU A 51 -0.21 -9.98 -28.83
C GLU A 51 0.88 -9.05 -28.28
N GLU A 52 0.61 -7.74 -28.22
CA GLU A 52 1.62 -6.72 -27.92
C GLU A 52 1.63 -6.25 -26.45
N MET A 53 0.52 -6.43 -25.73
CA MET A 53 0.31 -5.85 -24.41
C MET A 53 -0.31 -6.84 -23.42
N ARG A 54 -0.05 -6.61 -22.13
CA ARG A 54 -0.73 -7.30 -21.03
C ARG A 54 -1.51 -6.28 -20.22
N ILE A 55 -2.67 -6.68 -19.73
CA ILE A 55 -3.47 -5.81 -18.84
C ILE A 55 -2.85 -5.73 -17.44
N LEU A 56 -2.25 -6.81 -16.94
CA LEU A 56 -1.55 -6.84 -15.65
C LEU A 56 -0.04 -7.05 -15.89
N SER A 57 0.77 -6.34 -15.10
CA SER A 57 2.24 -6.43 -15.05
C SER A 57 2.78 -7.66 -14.31
N PHE A 58 1.89 -8.53 -13.84
CA PHE A 58 2.23 -9.76 -13.12
C PHE A 58 1.31 -10.92 -13.51
N GLU A 59 1.77 -12.12 -13.20
CA GLU A 59 1.00 -13.37 -13.27
C GLU A 59 0.49 -13.72 -11.86
N VAL A 60 -0.72 -14.24 -11.76
CA VAL A 60 -1.31 -14.65 -10.48
C VAL A 60 -0.83 -16.07 -10.16
N GLU A 61 0.09 -16.20 -9.21
CA GLU A 61 0.65 -17.48 -8.79
C GLU A 61 -0.34 -18.24 -7.90
N LYS A 62 -0.96 -17.52 -6.95
CA LYS A 62 -1.87 -18.14 -5.97
C LYS A 62 -2.85 -17.13 -5.40
N VAL A 63 -4.08 -17.57 -5.17
CA VAL A 63 -5.08 -16.83 -4.37
C VAL A 63 -5.52 -17.70 -3.19
N LEU A 64 -5.56 -17.12 -2.01
CA LEU A 64 -5.94 -17.76 -0.75
C LEU A 64 -7.05 -16.94 -0.10
N THR A 65 -8.18 -17.58 0.20
CA THR A 65 -9.31 -16.95 0.90
C THR A 65 -9.37 -17.47 2.32
N ALA A 66 -9.50 -16.57 3.30
CA ALA A 66 -9.73 -16.93 4.69
C ALA A 66 -11.08 -17.64 4.85
N GLU A 67 -11.21 -18.48 5.88
CA GLU A 67 -12.43 -19.27 6.12
C GLU A 67 -13.69 -18.39 6.31
N ASP A 68 -13.51 -17.21 6.90
CA ASP A 68 -14.58 -16.23 7.11
C ASP A 68 -14.89 -15.38 5.87
N GLY A 69 -14.14 -15.54 4.78
CA GLY A 69 -14.26 -14.78 3.54
C GLY A 69 -13.90 -13.29 3.64
N GLN A 70 -13.47 -12.80 4.80
CA GLN A 70 -13.21 -11.37 5.04
C GLN A 70 -11.80 -10.95 4.62
N SER A 71 -10.92 -11.90 4.33
CA SER A 71 -9.57 -11.64 3.83
C SER A 71 -9.23 -12.57 2.67
N ILE A 72 -8.71 -12.00 1.59
CA ILE A 72 -8.26 -12.72 0.41
C ILE A 72 -6.84 -12.24 0.10
N LYS A 73 -5.87 -13.16 0.11
CA LYS A 73 -4.47 -12.89 -0.20
C LYS A 73 -4.13 -13.41 -1.58
N ALA A 74 -3.44 -12.61 -2.39
CA ALA A 74 -2.87 -13.05 -3.65
C ALA A 74 -1.34 -12.98 -3.61
N LEU A 75 -0.72 -14.03 -4.14
CA LEU A 75 0.70 -14.08 -4.47
C LEU A 75 0.84 -13.81 -5.97
N LEU A 76 1.57 -12.76 -6.30
CA LEU A 76 1.73 -12.26 -7.66
C LEU A 76 3.18 -12.38 -8.09
N LYS A 77 3.41 -12.85 -9.31
CA LYS A 77 4.73 -13.04 -9.89
C LYS A 77 4.96 -11.99 -10.97
N THR A 78 5.88 -11.07 -10.69
CA THR A 78 6.29 -10.01 -11.63
C THR A 78 7.01 -10.60 -12.85
N VAL A 79 7.13 -9.83 -13.94
CA VAL A 79 7.84 -10.26 -15.17
C VAL A 79 9.29 -10.71 -14.88
N GLY A 80 9.95 -10.09 -13.89
CA GLY A 80 11.30 -10.47 -13.45
C GLY A 80 11.37 -11.73 -12.58
N GLY A 81 10.24 -12.38 -12.30
CA GLY A 81 10.14 -13.59 -11.48
C GLY A 81 10.07 -13.33 -9.97
N ASP A 82 10.07 -12.06 -9.54
CA ASP A 82 9.89 -11.71 -8.13
C ASP A 82 8.46 -11.92 -7.68
N LEU A 83 8.31 -12.35 -6.43
CA LEU A 83 7.02 -12.54 -5.78
C LEU A 83 6.67 -11.35 -4.89
N ILE A 84 5.45 -10.85 -5.03
CA ILE A 84 4.86 -9.86 -4.13
C ILE A 84 3.50 -10.35 -3.63
N GLU A 85 3.10 -9.85 -2.46
CA GLU A 85 1.79 -10.11 -1.90
C GLU A 85 0.89 -8.88 -2.00
N THR A 86 -0.39 -9.11 -2.23
CA THR A 86 -1.44 -8.11 -2.02
C THR A 86 -2.60 -8.77 -1.31
N VAL A 87 -3.34 -8.00 -0.51
CA VAL A 87 -4.45 -8.53 0.28
C VAL A 87 -5.68 -7.67 0.09
N LEU A 88 -6.82 -8.30 -0.19
CA LEU A 88 -8.12 -7.68 -0.13
C LEU A 88 -8.78 -8.01 1.21
N ILE A 89 -9.19 -6.98 1.95
CA ILE A 89 -9.74 -7.11 3.29
C ILE A 89 -11.10 -6.42 3.35
N SER A 90 -12.08 -7.06 3.96
CA SER A 90 -13.39 -6.48 4.27
C SER A 90 -13.44 -6.06 5.75
N PRO A 91 -13.18 -4.79 6.08
CA PRO A 91 -13.24 -4.34 7.47
C PRO A 91 -14.69 -4.32 8.02
N LYS A 92 -15.68 -4.26 7.12
CA LYS A 92 -17.11 -4.33 7.40
C LYS A 92 -17.80 -4.98 6.20
N PRO A 93 -18.87 -5.76 6.41
CA PRO A 93 -19.62 -6.37 5.31
C PRO A 93 -19.94 -5.38 4.19
N GLY A 94 -19.64 -5.74 2.95
CA GLY A 94 -19.90 -4.92 1.77
C GLY A 94 -18.94 -3.75 1.56
N THR A 95 -17.86 -3.64 2.32
CA THR A 95 -16.75 -2.69 2.07
C THR A 95 -15.46 -3.46 1.87
N TRP A 96 -14.68 -3.09 0.86
CA TRP A 96 -13.42 -3.73 0.51
C TRP A 96 -12.27 -2.72 0.50
N SER A 97 -11.14 -3.15 1.05
CA SER A 97 -9.88 -2.39 1.09
C SER A 97 -8.75 -3.22 0.53
N ALA A 98 -7.95 -2.64 -0.36
CA ALA A 98 -6.76 -3.31 -0.91
C ALA A 98 -5.50 -2.87 -0.16
N CYS A 99 -4.79 -3.82 0.41
CA CYS A 99 -3.45 -3.66 0.94
C CYS A 99 -2.45 -4.01 -0.18
N ILE A 100 -1.70 -3.00 -0.62
CA ILE A 100 -0.81 -3.10 -1.77
C ILE A 100 0.66 -2.93 -1.36
N SER A 101 1.52 -3.64 -2.08
CA SER A 101 2.98 -3.59 -1.96
C SER A 101 3.55 -2.50 -2.85
N CYS A 102 4.68 -1.90 -2.43
CA CYS A 102 5.44 -0.92 -3.20
C CYS A 102 6.89 -1.32 -3.47
N GLN A 103 7.38 -2.40 -2.86
CA GLN A 103 8.72 -2.94 -3.10
C GLN A 103 8.70 -4.47 -3.10
N VAL A 104 9.72 -5.08 -3.70
CA VAL A 104 10.06 -6.49 -3.49
C VAL A 104 11.00 -6.55 -2.29
N GLY A 105 10.48 -7.04 -1.18
CA GLY A 105 11.17 -6.98 0.11
C GLY A 105 11.15 -5.59 0.72
N CYS A 106 11.96 -5.33 1.75
CA CYS A 106 12.01 -4.04 2.44
C CYS A 106 13.36 -3.80 3.12
N ALA A 107 13.92 -2.60 2.95
CA ALA A 107 15.23 -2.24 3.51
C ALA A 107 15.18 -1.86 5.00
N MET A 108 13.98 -1.66 5.56
CA MET A 108 13.83 -1.10 6.91
C MET A 108 14.27 -2.05 8.03
N GLY A 109 14.34 -3.36 7.76
CA GLY A 109 14.88 -4.33 8.72
C GLY A 109 14.11 -4.46 10.04
N CYS A 110 12.82 -4.10 10.07
CA CYS A 110 11.99 -4.23 11.27
C CYS A 110 11.95 -5.69 11.74
N ARG A 111 12.39 -5.97 12.97
CA ARG A 111 12.65 -7.35 13.46
C ARG A 111 11.38 -8.22 13.53
N PHE A 112 10.23 -7.60 13.75
CA PHE A 112 8.93 -8.26 13.81
C PHE A 112 8.28 -8.48 12.42
N CYS A 113 8.88 -7.95 11.34
CA CYS A 113 8.30 -7.97 10.00
C CYS A 113 8.97 -9.03 9.12
N ALA A 114 8.17 -9.91 8.50
CA ALA A 114 8.68 -10.95 7.59
C ALA A 114 9.40 -10.34 6.39
N THR A 115 8.81 -9.31 5.79
CA THR A 115 9.38 -8.57 4.65
C THR A 115 10.69 -7.88 5.00
N GLY A 116 10.83 -7.39 6.24
CA GLY A 116 12.08 -6.80 6.71
C GLY A 116 13.24 -7.81 6.78
N LYS A 117 12.94 -9.08 7.11
CA LYS A 117 13.93 -10.17 7.13
C LYS A 117 14.35 -10.64 5.74
N MET A 118 13.46 -10.54 4.75
CA MET A 118 13.76 -10.89 3.35
C MET A 118 14.82 -9.97 2.73
N GLY A 119 15.06 -8.80 3.33
CA GLY A 119 15.91 -7.76 2.76
C GLY A 119 15.21 -7.01 1.62
N PHE A 120 15.89 -6.04 1.05
CA PHE A 120 15.42 -5.27 -0.11
C PHE A 120 15.99 -5.85 -1.40
N LYS A 121 15.13 -6.00 -2.42
CA LYS A 121 15.57 -6.40 -3.77
C LYS A 121 15.44 -5.26 -4.77
N ARG A 122 14.24 -4.71 -4.93
CA ARG A 122 13.97 -3.59 -5.84
C ARG A 122 12.68 -2.87 -5.50
N ASN A 123 12.56 -1.67 -6.04
CA ASN A 123 11.30 -0.92 -6.09
C ASN A 123 10.34 -1.54 -7.11
N LEU A 124 9.04 -1.49 -6.81
CA LEU A 124 8.00 -1.75 -7.80
C LEU A 124 7.79 -0.51 -8.67
N THR A 125 7.48 -0.73 -9.94
CA THR A 125 7.09 0.36 -10.84
C THR A 125 5.70 0.89 -10.49
N THR A 126 5.36 2.09 -10.96
CA THR A 126 4.00 2.63 -10.86
C THR A 126 2.95 1.63 -11.35
N GLU A 127 3.22 0.96 -12.47
CA GLU A 127 2.32 -0.04 -13.05
C GLU A 127 2.14 -1.24 -12.11
N GLU A 128 3.23 -1.83 -11.60
CA GLU A 128 3.19 -2.96 -10.67
C GLU A 128 2.43 -2.63 -9.37
N ILE A 129 2.47 -1.37 -8.93
CA ILE A 129 1.71 -0.89 -7.78
C ILE A 129 0.21 -0.79 -8.13
N THR A 130 -0.14 -0.05 -9.19
CA THR A 130 -1.56 0.17 -9.54
C THR A 130 -2.26 -1.09 -10.02
N ASP A 131 -1.53 -2.03 -10.61
CA ASP A 131 -2.11 -3.26 -11.13
C ASP A 131 -2.61 -4.19 -10.02
N GLN A 132 -2.07 -4.10 -8.80
CA GLN A 132 -2.63 -4.81 -7.65
C GLN A 132 -4.07 -4.37 -7.38
N VAL A 133 -4.36 -3.09 -7.54
CA VAL A 133 -5.72 -2.53 -7.40
C VAL A 133 -6.61 -2.98 -8.55
N LEU A 134 -6.11 -2.93 -9.78
CA LEU A 134 -6.84 -3.39 -10.97
C LEU A 134 -7.18 -4.88 -10.87
N PHE A 135 -6.22 -5.71 -10.45
CA PHE A 135 -6.41 -7.13 -10.20
C PHE A 135 -7.55 -7.37 -9.21
N TRP A 136 -7.59 -6.65 -8.09
CA TRP A 136 -8.67 -6.83 -7.12
C TRP A 136 -10.04 -6.37 -7.65
N ARG A 137 -10.09 -5.29 -8.42
CA ARG A 137 -11.31 -4.85 -9.10
C ARG A 137 -11.84 -5.92 -10.07
N GLN A 138 -10.95 -6.52 -10.86
CA GLN A 138 -11.28 -7.63 -11.75
C GLN A 138 -11.70 -8.88 -10.97
N TYR A 139 -11.02 -9.19 -9.87
CA TYR A 139 -11.32 -10.34 -9.01
C TYR A 139 -12.72 -10.24 -8.40
N LEU A 140 -13.07 -9.09 -7.83
CA LEU A 140 -14.40 -8.85 -7.26
C LEU A 140 -15.49 -9.02 -8.32
N LYS A 141 -15.30 -8.43 -9.51
CA LYS A 141 -16.24 -8.55 -10.63
C LYS A 141 -16.39 -10.00 -11.10
N ARG A 142 -15.29 -10.69 -11.38
CA ARG A 142 -15.30 -12.06 -11.92
C ARG A 142 -15.95 -13.07 -10.97
N ASN A 143 -15.79 -12.86 -9.66
CA ASN A 143 -16.35 -13.73 -8.63
C ASN A 143 -17.74 -13.27 -8.16
N ASN A 144 -18.34 -12.23 -8.78
CA ASN A 144 -19.62 -11.63 -8.37
C ASN A 144 -19.65 -11.28 -6.87
N ILE A 145 -18.54 -10.79 -6.33
CA ILE A 145 -18.45 -10.35 -4.94
C ILE A 145 -18.97 -8.91 -4.86
N GLU A 146 -20.09 -8.74 -4.17
CA GLU A 146 -20.69 -7.42 -3.98
C GLU A 146 -19.93 -6.57 -2.97
N GLY A 147 -20.17 -5.26 -3.03
CA GLY A 147 -19.65 -4.28 -2.09
C GLY A 147 -18.87 -3.16 -2.75
N SER A 148 -18.57 -2.15 -1.95
CA SER A 148 -17.80 -0.98 -2.38
C SER A 148 -16.32 -1.27 -2.22
N PHE A 149 -15.58 -1.37 -3.34
CA PHE A 149 -14.14 -1.32 -3.32
C PHE A 149 -13.68 0.13 -3.25
N SER A 150 -13.49 0.61 -2.02
CA SER A 150 -13.40 2.04 -1.76
C SER A 150 -12.12 2.48 -1.10
N ASN A 151 -11.26 1.60 -0.58
CA ASN A 151 -10.04 2.02 0.15
C ASN A 151 -8.81 1.29 -0.34
N ILE A 152 -7.68 2.00 -0.33
CA ILE A 152 -6.37 1.47 -0.70
C ILE A 152 -5.37 1.88 0.36
N VAL A 153 -4.59 0.92 0.86
CA VAL A 153 -3.58 1.15 1.88
C VAL A 153 -2.22 0.63 1.41
N TYR A 154 -1.19 1.48 1.48
CA TYR A 154 0.19 1.11 1.21
C TYR A 154 0.80 0.51 2.49
N MET A 155 0.34 -0.69 2.84
CA MET A 155 0.76 -1.44 4.03
C MET A 155 1.22 -2.87 3.68
N GLY A 156 1.45 -3.14 2.38
CA GLY A 156 2.00 -4.41 1.92
C GLY A 156 3.50 -4.48 2.11
N MET A 157 4.19 -5.06 1.13
CA MET A 157 5.65 -5.18 1.13
C MET A 157 6.31 -3.85 0.73
N GLY A 158 7.22 -3.37 1.58
CA GLY A 158 8.07 -2.20 1.31
C GLY A 158 7.83 -1.00 2.20
N GLU A 159 8.73 -0.02 2.11
CA GLU A 159 8.57 1.32 2.68
C GLU A 159 8.22 2.30 1.55
N PRO A 160 7.00 2.86 1.52
CA PRO A 160 6.54 3.73 0.43
C PRO A 160 7.46 4.92 0.16
N PHE A 161 8.02 5.54 1.21
CA PHE A 161 8.87 6.73 1.04
C PHE A 161 10.27 6.42 0.49
N LEU A 162 10.71 5.15 0.51
CA LEU A 162 11.91 4.70 -0.22
C LEU A 162 11.62 4.35 -1.70
N ASN A 163 10.36 4.45 -2.13
CA ASN A 163 9.94 4.31 -3.51
C ASN A 163 9.02 5.47 -3.95
N TRP A 164 9.34 6.70 -3.51
CA TRP A 164 8.43 7.83 -3.64
C TRP A 164 8.04 8.16 -5.08
N ASP A 165 8.96 8.07 -6.04
CA ASP A 165 8.66 8.41 -7.44
C ASP A 165 7.56 7.52 -8.02
N ASN A 166 7.62 6.20 -7.77
CA ASN A 166 6.59 5.28 -8.25
C ASN A 166 5.31 5.37 -7.40
N VAL A 167 5.44 5.57 -6.08
CA VAL A 167 4.30 5.68 -5.16
C VAL A 167 3.49 6.95 -5.45
N SER A 168 4.14 8.11 -5.57
CA SER A 168 3.48 9.38 -5.88
C SER A 168 2.75 9.32 -7.22
N GLU A 169 3.35 8.74 -8.26
CA GLU A 169 2.70 8.55 -9.55
C GLU A 169 1.52 7.56 -9.45
N SER A 170 1.65 6.50 -8.65
CA SER A 170 0.56 5.56 -8.42
C SER A 170 -0.62 6.23 -7.69
N ILE A 171 -0.36 7.13 -6.74
CA ILE A 171 -1.40 7.94 -6.08
C ILE A 171 -2.13 8.78 -7.12
N LYS A 172 -1.41 9.48 -8.02
CA LYS A 172 -2.02 10.26 -9.11
C LYS A 172 -2.91 9.41 -10.00
N ASN A 173 -2.44 8.24 -10.43
CA ASN A 173 -3.23 7.32 -11.25
C ASN A 173 -4.48 6.82 -10.52
N LEU A 174 -4.36 6.53 -9.22
CA LEU A 174 -5.47 6.03 -8.42
C LEU A 174 -6.57 7.08 -8.21
N ILE A 175 -6.21 8.37 -8.12
CA ILE A 175 -7.18 9.47 -7.95
C ILE A 175 -7.72 10.03 -9.27
N ASP A 176 -7.08 9.77 -10.40
CA ASP A 176 -7.56 10.25 -11.71
C ASP A 176 -8.90 9.59 -12.07
N GLU A 177 -9.93 10.41 -12.28
CA GLU A 177 -11.29 9.99 -12.64
C GLU A 177 -11.36 9.20 -13.95
N LYS A 178 -10.40 9.40 -14.87
CA LYS A 178 -10.34 8.67 -16.15
C LYS A 178 -9.69 7.31 -16.02
N ILE A 179 -8.96 7.08 -14.93
CA ILE A 179 -8.27 5.82 -14.65
C ILE A 179 -9.08 5.10 -13.56
N PHE A 180 -8.69 5.26 -12.29
CA PHE A 180 -9.34 4.50 -11.21
C PHE A 180 -10.44 5.26 -10.47
N GLY A 181 -10.36 6.59 -10.41
CA GLY A 181 -11.37 7.47 -9.82
C GLY A 181 -11.57 7.34 -8.31
N PHE A 182 -10.56 6.93 -7.55
CA PHE A 182 -10.66 6.92 -6.08
C PHE A 182 -10.58 8.34 -5.51
N GLY A 183 -11.36 8.63 -4.46
CA GLY A 183 -11.18 9.88 -3.72
C GLY A 183 -9.86 9.86 -2.94
N SER A 184 -9.11 10.97 -2.89
CA SER A 184 -7.80 11.02 -2.20
C SER A 184 -7.85 10.52 -0.75
N ARG A 185 -8.96 10.77 -0.05
CA ARG A 185 -9.17 10.36 1.34
C ARG A 185 -9.40 8.87 1.54
N SER A 186 -9.54 8.12 0.46
CA SER A 186 -9.60 6.66 0.51
C SER A 186 -8.25 5.97 0.42
N LEU A 187 -7.21 6.74 0.08
CA LEU A 187 -5.84 6.28 0.04
C LEU A 187 -5.19 6.56 1.39
N SER A 188 -4.46 5.58 1.91
CA SER A 188 -3.63 5.74 3.10
C SER A 188 -2.21 5.26 2.82
N VAL A 189 -1.24 6.15 3.02
CA VAL A 189 0.19 5.81 2.91
C VAL A 189 0.72 5.56 4.31
N SER A 190 1.23 4.35 4.56
CA SER A 190 1.90 4.02 5.81
C SER A 190 3.41 4.18 5.68
N THR A 191 4.06 4.69 6.72
CA THR A 191 5.53 4.75 6.79
C THR A 191 6.02 4.25 8.14
N SER A 192 7.23 3.68 8.15
CA SER A 192 8.00 3.41 9.36
C SER A 192 8.51 4.68 10.04
N GLY A 193 8.34 5.87 9.43
CA GLY A 193 8.64 7.16 10.05
C GLY A 193 9.77 7.94 9.38
N ILE A 194 9.89 7.86 8.04
CA ILE A 194 10.85 8.67 7.28
C ILE A 194 10.36 10.11 7.23
N VAL A 195 11.06 11.02 7.92
CA VAL A 195 10.62 12.41 8.13
C VAL A 195 10.45 13.16 6.81
N GLU A 196 11.43 13.08 5.91
CA GLU A 196 11.37 13.73 4.60
C GLU A 196 10.16 13.27 3.77
N GLY A 197 9.80 11.99 3.87
CA GLY A 197 8.66 11.44 3.16
C GLY A 197 7.31 11.95 3.69
N ILE A 198 7.21 12.15 5.01
CA ILE A 198 6.02 12.72 5.65
C ILE A 198 5.79 14.15 5.13
N GLU A 199 6.85 14.95 5.05
CA GLU A 199 6.80 16.32 4.53
C GLU A 199 6.37 16.35 3.06
N LYS A 200 6.96 15.49 2.21
CA LYS A 200 6.58 15.36 0.79
C LYS A 200 5.11 14.99 0.62
N LEU A 201 4.63 13.99 1.38
CA LEU A 201 3.22 13.58 1.32
C LEU A 201 2.28 14.73 1.73
N ALA A 202 2.63 15.49 2.77
CA ALA A 202 1.84 16.63 3.23
C ALA A 202 1.70 17.71 2.15
N MET A 203 2.80 18.02 1.43
CA MET A 203 2.82 19.06 0.42
C MET A 203 2.16 18.61 -0.89
N GLU A 204 2.51 17.42 -1.39
CA GLU A 204 2.06 16.94 -2.70
C GLU A 204 0.63 16.38 -2.66
N PHE A 205 0.24 15.71 -1.56
CA PHE A 205 -1.02 15.00 -1.44
C PHE A 205 -1.72 15.26 -0.08
N PRO A 206 -2.07 16.52 0.26
CA PRO A 206 -2.58 16.91 1.58
C PRO A 206 -3.92 16.26 1.98
N GLN A 207 -4.61 15.57 1.06
CA GLN A 207 -5.87 14.86 1.34
C GLN A 207 -5.70 13.35 1.50
N VAL A 208 -4.53 12.79 1.14
CA VAL A 208 -4.21 11.36 1.36
C VAL A 208 -3.93 11.15 2.84
N ASN A 209 -4.45 10.05 3.41
CA ASN A 209 -4.27 9.79 4.84
C ASN A 209 -2.84 9.31 5.11
N LEU A 210 -2.28 9.74 6.24
CA LEU A 210 -0.99 9.29 6.73
C LEU A 210 -1.20 8.28 7.86
N ALA A 211 -0.52 7.13 7.75
CA ALA A 211 -0.36 6.17 8.84
C ALA A 211 1.11 6.06 9.24
N ILE A 212 1.40 6.01 10.53
CA ILE A 212 2.74 5.88 11.09
C ILE A 212 2.83 4.53 11.78
N SER A 213 3.70 3.67 11.28
CA SER A 213 4.14 2.45 11.95
C SER A 213 5.03 2.82 13.14
N LEU A 214 4.39 3.22 14.25
CA LEU A 214 5.07 3.72 15.45
C LEU A 214 5.66 2.57 16.26
N HIS A 215 4.79 1.65 16.67
CA HIS A 215 5.04 0.39 17.41
C HIS A 215 5.79 0.48 18.75
N PHE A 216 6.64 1.47 18.97
CA PHE A 216 7.41 1.66 20.19
C PHE A 216 7.48 3.16 20.50
N ALA A 217 7.12 3.53 21.73
CA ALA A 217 7.19 4.91 22.21
C ALA A 217 8.43 5.16 23.10
N SER A 218 9.49 4.38 22.89
CA SER A 218 10.79 4.51 23.54
C SER A 218 11.88 4.34 22.51
N ASP A 219 12.81 5.30 22.40
CA ASP A 219 13.92 5.19 21.45
C ASP A 219 14.76 3.94 21.68
N LYS A 220 15.02 3.52 22.93
CA LYS A 220 15.76 2.28 23.22
C LYS A 220 15.11 1.07 22.54
N LYS A 221 13.79 0.90 22.68
CA LYS A 221 13.06 -0.21 22.06
C LYS A 221 12.96 -0.01 20.54
N ARG A 222 12.68 1.21 20.09
CA ARG A 222 12.51 1.51 18.67
C ARG A 222 13.82 1.31 17.91
N ASP A 223 14.97 1.71 18.44
CA ASP A 223 16.30 1.43 17.86
C ASP A 223 16.58 -0.07 17.70
N LEU A 224 16.12 -0.88 18.66
CA LEU A 224 16.32 -2.31 18.65
C LEU A 224 15.44 -2.98 17.57
N TYR A 225 14.15 -2.67 17.55
CA TYR A 225 13.17 -3.36 16.72
C TYR A 225 12.90 -2.71 15.36
N MET A 226 13.16 -1.41 15.22
CA MET A 226 12.90 -0.57 14.05
C MET A 226 14.12 0.31 13.73
N PRO A 227 15.11 -0.21 12.98
CA PRO A 227 16.38 0.48 12.69
C PRO A 227 16.26 1.91 12.16
N VAL A 228 15.13 2.25 11.52
CA VAL A 228 14.80 3.63 11.09
C VAL A 228 14.95 4.66 12.19
N ASN A 229 14.74 4.29 13.45
CA ASN A 229 14.82 5.21 14.59
C ASN A 229 16.22 5.82 14.78
N LYS A 230 17.26 5.14 14.31
CA LYS A 230 18.64 5.64 14.33
C LYS A 230 18.86 6.80 13.36
N MET A 231 18.04 6.86 12.31
CA MET A 231 18.04 7.95 11.34
C MET A 231 17.03 9.03 11.78
N ASP A 232 15.78 8.62 12.02
CA ASP A 232 14.66 9.46 12.38
C ASP A 232 14.05 8.98 13.71
N ASN A 233 14.57 9.53 14.80
CA ASN A 233 14.15 9.19 16.16
C ASN A 233 12.75 9.72 16.50
N LEU A 234 12.23 9.39 17.69
CA LEU A 234 10.89 9.80 18.10
C LEU A 234 10.71 11.31 18.17
N GLU A 235 11.75 12.08 18.50
CA GLU A 235 11.72 13.53 18.53
C GLU A 235 11.61 14.14 17.12
N SER A 236 12.45 13.69 16.18
CA SER A 236 12.37 14.11 14.77
C SER A 236 11.01 13.75 14.17
N LEU A 237 10.53 12.52 14.41
CA LEU A 237 9.21 12.08 13.99
C LEU A 237 8.11 12.98 14.58
N ARG A 238 8.14 13.28 15.87
CA ARG A 238 7.18 14.17 16.52
C ARG A 238 7.13 15.55 15.86
N ASN A 239 8.29 16.12 15.54
CA ASN A 239 8.38 17.42 14.89
C ASN A 239 7.79 17.39 13.47
N ALA A 240 8.06 16.33 12.70
CA ALA A 240 7.48 16.10 11.38
C ALA A 240 5.94 15.98 11.44
N LEU A 241 5.41 15.26 12.44
CA LEU A 241 3.96 15.13 12.62
C LEU A 241 3.29 16.45 12.99
N LYS A 242 3.95 17.31 13.78
CA LYS A 242 3.46 18.67 14.06
C LYS A 242 3.36 19.50 12.78
N GLN A 243 4.41 19.50 11.96
CA GLN A 243 4.41 20.20 10.67
C GLN A 243 3.37 19.62 9.69
N TYR A 244 3.18 18.29 9.70
CA TYR A 244 2.11 17.65 8.92
C TYR A 244 0.72 18.19 9.31
N PHE A 245 0.45 18.38 10.61
CA PHE A 245 -0.80 18.98 11.07
C PHE A 245 -0.95 20.43 10.63
N GLU A 246 0.12 21.24 10.70
CA GLU A 246 0.11 22.63 10.25
C GLU A 246 -0.21 22.73 8.74
N THR A 247 0.30 21.79 7.95
CA THR A 247 0.12 21.78 6.49
C THR A 247 -1.24 21.25 6.07
N THR A 248 -1.71 20.17 6.69
CA THR A 248 -2.86 19.40 6.18
C THR A 248 -4.10 19.51 7.06
N ASN A 249 -3.92 19.72 8.37
CA ASN A 249 -4.94 19.58 9.41
C ASN A 249 -5.74 18.26 9.28
N ARG A 250 -5.07 17.19 8.85
CA ARG A 250 -5.66 15.85 8.62
C ARG A 250 -5.40 14.92 9.79
N LYS A 251 -6.21 13.86 9.87
CA LYS A 251 -6.06 12.78 10.84
C LYS A 251 -4.79 11.98 10.52
N ILE A 252 -4.05 11.59 11.55
CA ILE A 252 -2.92 10.66 11.46
C ILE A 252 -3.27 9.39 12.23
N PHE A 253 -3.02 8.25 11.60
CA PHE A 253 -3.19 6.94 12.22
C PHE A 253 -1.85 6.48 12.78
N LEU A 254 -1.80 6.10 14.06
CA LEU A 254 -0.62 5.55 14.71
C LEU A 254 -0.83 4.04 14.84
N GLU A 255 -0.09 3.27 14.06
CA GLU A 255 -0.11 1.82 14.08
C GLU A 255 0.81 1.30 15.18
N TYR A 256 0.27 0.49 16.08
CA TYR A 256 0.99 -0.05 17.24
C TYR A 256 0.74 -1.56 17.34
N ILE A 257 1.73 -2.36 16.93
CA ILE A 257 1.64 -3.81 17.08
C ILE A 257 1.80 -4.20 18.55
N MET A 258 1.02 -5.18 19.00
CA MET A 258 1.07 -5.69 20.36
C MET A 258 1.94 -6.95 20.39
N LEU A 259 3.16 -6.82 20.91
CA LEU A 259 4.13 -7.89 21.08
C LEU A 259 4.20 -8.28 22.56
N ASP A 260 3.80 -9.51 22.86
CA ASP A 260 3.71 -10.08 24.20
C ASP A 260 5.01 -9.92 24.99
N GLY A 261 4.94 -9.18 26.11
CA GLY A 261 6.05 -8.91 27.02
C GLY A 261 7.10 -7.93 26.50
N ILE A 262 6.92 -7.38 25.29
CA ILE A 262 7.92 -6.53 24.62
C ILE A 262 7.50 -5.07 24.59
N ASN A 263 6.27 -4.78 24.15
CA ASN A 263 5.76 -3.41 24.04
C ASN A 263 4.30 -3.28 24.49
N ASP A 264 3.79 -4.24 25.24
CA ASP A 264 2.40 -4.29 25.71
C ASP A 264 2.26 -4.13 27.23
N THR A 265 3.31 -3.63 27.90
CA THR A 265 3.29 -3.41 29.34
C THR A 265 2.56 -2.10 29.74
N ALA A 266 2.19 -1.97 31.01
CA ALA A 266 1.62 -0.72 31.53
C ALA A 266 2.56 0.49 31.38
N LEU A 267 3.89 0.26 31.45
CA LEU A 267 4.88 1.30 31.20
C LEU A 267 4.87 1.73 29.74
N ASP A 268 4.78 0.78 28.80
CA ASP A 268 4.71 1.08 27.37
C ASP A 268 3.45 1.87 27.01
N ALA A 269 2.31 1.51 27.60
CA ALA A 269 1.07 2.26 27.43
C ALA A 269 1.20 3.71 27.94
N LYS A 270 1.90 3.92 29.07
CA LYS A 270 2.18 5.26 29.60
C LYS A 270 3.08 6.06 28.65
N LEU A 271 4.20 5.46 28.20
CA LEU A 271 5.12 6.11 27.26
C LEU A 271 4.42 6.48 25.94
N LEU A 272 3.54 5.60 25.45
CA LEU A 272 2.73 5.87 24.26
C LEU A 272 1.79 7.06 24.49
N ALA A 273 1.08 7.11 25.62
CA ALA A 273 0.23 8.23 25.98
C ALA A 273 1.02 9.55 26.05
N ASP A 274 2.15 9.56 26.77
CA ASP A 274 3.03 10.73 26.91
C ASP A 274 3.53 11.20 25.53
N TYR A 275 3.92 10.28 24.64
CA TYR A 275 4.33 10.60 23.27
C TYR A 275 3.20 11.25 22.48
N ILE A 276 2.00 10.67 22.50
CA ILE A 276 0.80 11.20 21.83
C ILE A 276 0.47 12.62 22.31
N TYR A 277 0.49 12.86 23.62
CA TYR A 277 0.26 14.19 24.18
C TYR A 277 1.34 15.19 23.74
N SER A 278 2.59 14.74 23.60
CA SER A 278 3.70 15.60 23.18
C SER A 278 3.63 16.05 21.71
N ILE A 279 2.94 15.29 20.85
CA ILE A 279 2.66 15.67 19.46
C ILE A 279 1.66 16.83 19.40
N GLY A 280 0.65 16.83 20.29
CA GLY A 280 -0.48 17.76 20.20
C GLY A 280 -1.57 17.26 19.25
N ASN A 281 -2.60 18.08 19.01
CA ASN A 281 -3.73 17.76 18.13
C ASN A 281 -4.34 16.36 18.37
N THR A 282 -4.45 15.95 19.64
CA THR A 282 -4.81 14.57 20.03
C THR A 282 -6.17 14.11 19.48
N HIS A 283 -7.10 15.03 19.21
CA HIS A 283 -8.38 14.75 18.55
C HIS A 283 -8.25 14.31 17.08
N LEU A 284 -7.11 14.56 16.45
CA LEU A 284 -6.75 14.12 15.09
C LEU A 284 -5.78 12.94 15.08
N LEU A 285 -5.39 12.42 16.25
CA LEU A 285 -4.61 11.20 16.36
C LEU A 285 -5.54 10.02 16.60
N HIS A 286 -5.29 8.91 15.91
CA HIS A 286 -6.00 7.66 16.14
C HIS A 286 -5.00 6.52 16.30
N VAL A 287 -5.05 5.82 17.43
CA VAL A 287 -4.13 4.70 17.69
C VAL A 287 -4.82 3.39 17.32
N ASN A 288 -4.23 2.67 16.39
CA ASN A 288 -4.62 1.32 16.01
C ASN A 288 -3.74 0.32 16.79
N LEU A 289 -4.33 -0.37 17.76
CA LEU A 289 -3.66 -1.49 18.43
C LEU A 289 -3.83 -2.76 17.59
N ILE A 290 -2.75 -3.25 17.03
CA ILE A 290 -2.75 -4.36 16.08
C ILE A 290 -2.27 -5.63 16.78
N ARG A 291 -3.11 -6.67 16.77
CA ARG A 291 -2.68 -7.99 17.23
C ARG A 291 -1.56 -8.52 16.32
N TYR A 292 -0.43 -8.90 16.89
CA TYR A 292 0.67 -9.45 16.12
C TYR A 292 0.34 -10.84 15.56
N ASN A 293 0.57 -11.01 14.26
CA ASN A 293 0.51 -12.31 13.60
C ASN A 293 1.91 -12.92 13.56
N THR A 294 2.10 -14.05 14.23
CA THR A 294 3.41 -14.71 14.36
C THR A 294 3.93 -15.19 13.01
N ILE A 295 5.18 -14.84 12.72
CA ILE A 295 5.91 -15.39 11.57
C ILE A 295 6.34 -16.82 11.94
N THR A 296 6.13 -17.79 11.05
CA THR A 296 6.25 -19.24 11.29
C THR A 296 7.65 -19.73 11.68
N GLU A 297 8.69 -18.92 11.50
CA GLU A 297 9.96 -19.14 12.18
C GLU A 297 9.86 -18.53 13.57
N LYS A 298 9.87 -19.39 14.62
CA LYS A 298 10.01 -19.00 16.04
C LYS A 298 11.09 -17.93 16.14
N THR A 299 10.67 -16.68 16.11
CA THR A 299 11.58 -15.56 16.15
C THR A 299 11.87 -15.40 17.62
N GLU A 300 13.15 -15.48 17.97
CA GLU A 300 13.67 -15.02 19.24
C GLU A 300 13.46 -13.51 19.37
N LEU A 301 12.21 -13.06 19.46
CA LEU A 301 11.90 -11.71 19.92
C LEU A 301 12.24 -11.59 21.43
N ASN A 302 12.41 -12.74 22.11
CA ASN A 302 12.63 -12.88 23.54
C ASN A 302 14.07 -13.30 23.96
N SER A 303 15.06 -13.41 23.05
CA SER A 303 16.39 -13.93 23.46
C SER A 303 17.31 -12.94 24.17
N GLU A 304 16.87 -11.70 24.44
CA GLU A 304 17.67 -10.71 25.16
C GLU A 304 16.93 -10.16 26.39
N SER A 305 16.27 -11.03 27.18
CA SER A 305 15.77 -10.68 28.52
C SER A 305 16.86 -10.57 29.59
N GLU A 306 18.12 -10.46 29.19
CA GLU A 306 19.26 -10.16 30.06
C GLU A 306 20.09 -9.04 29.41
N LEU A 307 19.72 -7.77 29.64
CA LEU A 307 20.59 -6.56 29.68
C LEU A 307 19.83 -5.28 30.05
#